data_AF-A0A7S4R3C4-F1
#
_entry.id   AF-A0A7S4R3C4-F1
#
_cell.length_a   1.000
_cell.length_b   1.000
_cell.length_c   1.000
_cell.angle_alpha   90.00
_cell.angle_beta   90.00
_cell.angle_gamma   90.00
#
_symmetry.space_group_name_H-M   'P 1'
#
loop_
_entity.id
_entity.type
_entity.pdbx_description
1 polymer ?
#
loop_
_entity_poly.entity_id
_entity_poly.type
_entity_poly.pdbx_seq_one_letter_code
_entity_poly.pdbx_strand_id
1 'polypeptide(L)'
;AFKAHNRHCIVSTHDEQNKSLGQWVSQQRVLYKKNTLNSDRIQQLSSIGFIWDQYDHLWNEHFNELCAFKAHNGHCNVSINDERNKSLGQWIKTQRKAYTRNTLSSDCIQQMDSIGFIWD
;
A
#
# COMPACT_ATOMS: atom_id res chain seq x y z
N ALA A 1 0.96 -20.88 -8.01
CA ALA A 1 2.16 -20.67 -8.84
C ALA A 1 2.64 -19.21 -8.97
N PHE A 2 2.36 -18.29 -8.03
CA PHE A 2 3.14 -17.04 -7.83
C PHE A 2 2.91 -16.47 -6.42
N LYS A 3 1.67 -16.57 -5.94
CA LYS A 3 1.25 -16.28 -4.54
C LYS A 3 1.96 -17.11 -3.44
N ALA A 4 2.55 -18.26 -3.78
CA ALA A 4 3.07 -19.20 -2.79
C ALA A 4 4.51 -18.89 -2.33
N HIS A 5 5.25 -18.08 -3.08
CA HIS A 5 6.64 -17.73 -2.76
C HIS A 5 6.87 -16.25 -2.49
N ASN A 6 5.92 -15.38 -2.88
CA ASN A 6 5.98 -13.95 -2.60
C ASN A 6 4.75 -13.59 -1.76
N ARG A 7 4.96 -13.15 -0.52
CA ARG A 7 3.91 -12.70 0.43
C ARG A 7 3.02 -11.56 -0.10
N HIS A 8 3.29 -11.04 -1.29
CA HIS A 8 2.51 -10.01 -1.96
C HIS A 8 2.40 -10.30 -3.46
N CYS A 9 1.27 -9.96 -4.09
CA CYS A 9 1.03 -10.02 -5.54
C CYS A 9 1.82 -8.94 -6.33
N ILE A 10 3.05 -8.66 -5.90
CA ILE A 10 3.97 -7.72 -6.54
C ILE A 10 4.75 -8.54 -7.57
N VAL A 11 4.25 -8.57 -8.80
CA VAL A 11 5.06 -9.05 -9.94
C VAL A 11 6.15 -8.00 -10.16
N SER A 12 7.34 -8.24 -9.60
CA SER A 12 8.50 -7.39 -9.82
C SER A 12 8.91 -7.47 -11.29
N THR A 13 9.07 -6.32 -11.94
CA THR A 13 9.56 -6.23 -13.32
C THR A 13 11.02 -6.70 -13.48
N HIS A 14 11.70 -7.04 -12.38
CA HIS A 14 13.09 -7.48 -12.33
C HIS A 14 13.25 -8.99 -12.18
N ASP A 15 12.15 -9.74 -12.20
CA ASP A 15 12.21 -11.20 -12.19
C ASP A 15 12.60 -11.70 -13.59
N GLU A 16 13.87 -12.09 -13.78
CA GLU A 16 14.43 -12.45 -15.09
C GLU A 16 13.69 -13.61 -15.77
N GLN A 17 13.04 -14.47 -14.99
CA GLN A 17 12.22 -15.58 -15.50
C GLN A 17 10.84 -15.13 -16.01
N ASN A 18 10.39 -13.91 -15.67
CA ASN A 18 9.05 -13.39 -15.95
C ASN A 18 9.06 -12.00 -16.62
N LYS A 19 10.13 -11.65 -17.34
CA LYS A 19 10.30 -10.32 -17.97
C LYS A 19 9.13 -9.94 -18.89
N SER A 20 8.61 -10.87 -19.67
CA SER A 20 7.45 -10.65 -20.56
C SER A 20 6.16 -10.35 -19.77
N LEU A 21 5.94 -11.08 -18.68
CA LEU A 21 4.81 -10.84 -17.78
C LEU A 21 4.95 -9.50 -17.06
N GLY A 22 6.14 -9.16 -16.57
CA GLY A 22 6.41 -7.87 -15.93
C GLY A 22 6.14 -6.68 -16.85
N GLN A 23 6.55 -6.78 -18.12
CA GLN A 23 6.24 -5.77 -19.15
C GLN A 23 4.73 -5.68 -19.41
N TRP A 24 4.05 -6.81 -19.55
CA TRP A 24 2.61 -6.86 -19.75
C TRP A 24 1.83 -6.24 -18.58
N VAL A 25 2.19 -6.59 -17.34
CA VAL A 25 1.63 -6.03 -16.10
C VAL A 25 1.82 -4.51 -16.05
N SER A 26 3.02 -4.04 -16.38
CA SER A 26 3.31 -2.60 -16.45
C SER A 26 2.41 -1.90 -17.48
N GLN A 27 2.25 -2.51 -18.66
CA GLN A 27 1.35 -2.00 -19.68
C GLN A 27 -0.11 -1.95 -19.21
N GLN A 28 -0.60 -2.99 -18.51
CA GLN A 28 -1.97 -2.98 -17.97
C GLN A 28 -2.16 -1.83 -16.98
N ARG A 29 -1.19 -1.59 -16.08
CA ARG A 29 -1.25 -0.46 -15.15
C ARG A 29 -1.26 0.89 -15.85
N VAL A 30 -0.47 1.06 -16.92
CA VAL A 30 -0.48 2.29 -17.75
C VAL A 30 -1.85 2.50 -18.42
N LEU A 31 -2.43 1.45 -19.01
CA LEU A 31 -3.74 1.54 -19.66
C LEU A 31 -4.87 1.83 -18.65
N TYR A 32 -4.79 1.23 -17.46
CA TYR A 32 -5.72 1.50 -16.37
C TYR A 32 -5.66 2.96 -15.91
N LYS A 33 -4.45 3.50 -15.67
CA LYS A 33 -4.26 4.92 -15.31
C LYS A 33 -4.73 5.89 -16.40
N LYS A 34 -4.71 5.46 -17.66
CA LYS A 34 -5.24 6.24 -18.80
C LYS A 34 -6.76 6.10 -18.97
N ASN A 35 -7.44 5.29 -18.17
CA ASN A 35 -8.86 4.94 -18.34
C ASN A 35 -9.19 4.36 -19.73
N THR A 36 -8.21 3.74 -20.40
CA THR A 36 -8.40 3.13 -21.73
C THR A 36 -8.42 1.61 -21.70
N LEU A 37 -8.24 1.02 -20.52
CA LEU A 37 -8.31 -0.43 -20.35
C LEU A 37 -9.77 -0.90 -20.35
N ASN A 38 -10.04 -1.97 -21.10
CA ASN A 38 -11.36 -2.58 -21.19
C ASN A 38 -11.89 -3.01 -19.81
N SER A 39 -13.17 -2.76 -19.54
CA SER A 39 -13.83 -3.06 -18.26
C SER A 39 -13.78 -4.53 -17.86
N ASP A 40 -13.97 -5.44 -18.82
CA ASP A 40 -13.95 -6.89 -18.56
C ASP A 40 -12.55 -7.33 -18.15
N ARG A 41 -11.51 -6.73 -18.77
CA ARG A 41 -10.12 -6.96 -18.37
C ARG A 41 -9.85 -6.46 -16.96
N ILE A 42 -10.38 -5.28 -16.60
CA ILE A 42 -10.28 -4.73 -15.25
C ILE A 42 -10.93 -5.69 -14.24
N GLN A 43 -12.14 -6.18 -14.54
CA GLN A 43 -12.85 -7.12 -13.67
C GLN A 43 -12.10 -8.44 -13.51
N GLN A 44 -11.60 -9.03 -14.60
CA GLN A 44 -10.82 -10.27 -14.55
C GLN A 44 -9.57 -10.13 -13.69
N LEU A 45 -8.79 -9.06 -13.89
CA LEU A 45 -7.59 -8.82 -13.11
C LEU A 45 -7.92 -8.52 -11.64
N SER A 46 -8.95 -7.72 -11.38
CA SER A 46 -9.37 -7.42 -10.00
C SER A 46 -9.87 -8.68 -9.27
N SER A 47 -10.54 -9.61 -9.97
CA SER A 47 -11.06 -10.86 -9.39
C SER A 47 -9.97 -11.79 -8.84
N ILE A 48 -8.74 -11.69 -9.37
CA ILE A 48 -7.59 -12.46 -8.89
C ILE A 48 -6.75 -11.71 -7.84
N GLY A 49 -7.20 -10.51 -7.44
CA GLY A 49 -6.49 -9.63 -6.52
C GLY A 49 -5.30 -8.91 -7.16
N PHE A 50 -5.41 -8.53 -8.43
CA PHE A 50 -4.38 -7.75 -9.10
C PHE A 50 -4.24 -6.36 -8.48
N ILE A 51 -3.00 -5.98 -8.18
CA ILE A 51 -2.69 -4.70 -7.56
C ILE A 51 -2.40 -3.66 -8.66
N TRP A 52 -3.34 -2.73 -8.83
CA TRP A 52 -3.26 -1.64 -9.82
C TRP A 52 -2.27 -0.55 -9.42
N ASP A 53 -2.37 -0.08 -8.18
CA ASP A 53 -1.41 0.84 -7.59
C ASP A 53 -0.77 0.22 -6.35
N GLN A 54 0.55 0.05 -6.42
CA GLN A 54 1.32 -0.55 -5.35
C GLN A 54 1.44 0.40 -4.15
N TYR A 55 1.47 1.71 -4.38
CA TYR A 55 1.55 2.68 -3.30
C TYR A 55 0.26 2.69 -2.49
N ASP A 56 -0.88 2.72 -3.16
CA ASP A 56 -2.19 2.64 -2.49
C ASP A 56 -2.35 1.32 -1.74
N HIS A 57 -1.88 0.21 -2.30
CA HIS A 57 -1.93 -1.08 -1.61
C HIS A 57 -1.10 -1.08 -0.33
N LEU A 58 0.18 -0.68 -0.40
CA LEU A 58 1.06 -0.64 0.76
C LEU A 58 0.56 0.35 1.82
N TRP A 59 0.02 1.49 1.37
CA TRP A 59 -0.65 2.45 2.24
C TRP A 59 -1.82 1.79 2.99
N ASN A 60 -2.72 1.13 2.26
CA ASN A 60 -3.88 0.47 2.85
C ASN A 60 -3.49 -0.66 3.82
N GLU A 61 -2.45 -1.44 3.51
CA GLU A 61 -1.93 -2.46 4.42
C GLU A 61 -1.49 -1.85 5.75
N HIS A 62 -0.62 -0.83 5.72
CA HIS A 62 -0.14 -0.19 6.95
C HIS A 62 -1.23 0.61 7.67
N PHE A 63 -2.14 1.23 6.94
CA PHE A 63 -3.29 1.92 7.54
C PHE A 63 -4.20 0.93 8.27
N ASN A 64 -4.44 -0.26 7.70
CA ASN A 64 -5.19 -1.32 8.37
C ASN A 64 -4.45 -1.86 9.61
N GLU A 65 -3.13 -2.02 9.55
CA GLU A 65 -2.30 -2.35 10.72
C GLU A 65 -2.44 -1.30 11.82
N LEU A 66 -2.44 -0.02 11.46
CA LEU A 66 -2.65 1.08 12.41
C LEU A 66 -4.04 1.05 13.04
N CYS A 67 -5.08 0.81 12.23
CA CYS A 67 -6.45 0.63 12.72
C CYS A 67 -6.55 -0.53 13.73
N ALA A 68 -5.93 -1.67 13.41
CA ALA A 68 -5.89 -2.82 14.31
C ALA A 68 -5.12 -2.51 15.60
N PHE A 69 -3.98 -1.82 15.49
CA PHE A 69 -3.21 -1.38 16.65
C PHE A 69 -4.04 -0.46 17.55
N LYS A 70 -4.75 0.52 16.97
CA LYS A 70 -5.64 1.43 17.71
C LYS A 70 -6.75 0.65 18.40
N ALA A 71 -7.40 -0.28 17.69
CA ALA A 71 -8.47 -1.10 18.27
C ALA A 71 -7.99 -1.92 19.48
N HIS A 72 -6.73 -2.38 19.47
CA HIS A 72 -6.15 -3.15 20.56
C HIS A 72 -5.65 -2.29 21.73
N ASN A 73 -5.00 -1.16 21.45
CA ASN A 73 -4.30 -0.34 22.46
C ASN A 73 -5.07 0.92 22.89
N GLY A 74 -6.11 1.29 22.16
CA GLY A 74 -6.87 2.53 22.38
C GLY A 74 -6.20 3.80 21.83
N HIS A 75 -4.99 3.72 21.29
CA HIS A 75 -4.23 4.86 20.76
C HIS A 75 -3.42 4.49 19.52
N CYS A 76 -2.97 5.49 18.77
CA CYS A 76 -2.11 5.33 17.59
C CYS A 76 -0.61 5.54 17.88
N ASN A 77 -0.22 5.69 19.15
CA ASN A 77 1.18 5.87 19.53
C ASN A 77 1.98 4.56 19.46
N VAL A 78 2.57 4.29 18.30
CA VAL A 78 3.42 3.12 18.06
C VAL A 78 4.88 3.49 18.26
N SER A 79 5.55 2.84 19.21
CA SER A 79 6.98 3.04 19.44
C SER A 79 7.81 2.37 18.36
N ILE A 80 8.85 3.07 17.87
CA ILE A 80 9.83 2.48 16.93
C ILE A 80 10.68 1.36 17.54
N ASN A 81 10.72 1.29 18.87
CA ASN A 81 11.48 0.28 19.62
C ASN A 81 10.64 -0.95 19.97
N ASP A 82 9.35 -0.94 19.64
CA ASP A 82 8.52 -2.14 19.77
C ASP A 82 8.86 -3.10 18.62
N GLU A 83 9.61 -4.16 18.93
CA GLU A 83 10.01 -5.16 17.94
C GLU A 83 8.82 -5.86 17.27
N ARG A 84 7.65 -5.91 17.90
CA ARG A 84 6.43 -6.48 17.29
C ARG A 84 5.81 -5.57 16.25
N ASN A 85 5.94 -4.24 16.44
CA ASN A 85 5.30 -3.21 15.61
C ASN A 85 6.32 -2.30 14.91
N LYS A 86 7.57 -2.75 14.78
CA LYS A 86 8.69 -1.97 14.26
C LYS A 86 8.45 -1.42 12.85
N SER A 87 7.86 -2.24 11.98
CA SER A 87 7.51 -1.83 10.61
C SER A 87 6.48 -0.70 10.61
N LEU A 88 5.41 -0.85 11.40
CA LEU A 88 4.38 0.17 11.55
C LEU A 88 4.92 1.47 12.16
N GLY A 89 5.79 1.38 13.17
CA GLY A 89 6.46 2.55 13.77
C GLY A 89 7.36 3.29 12.79
N GLN A 90 8.11 2.58 11.93
CA GLN A 90 8.91 3.18 10.86
C GLN A 90 8.04 3.84 9.79
N TRP A 91 6.92 3.21 9.44
CA TRP A 91 5.96 3.77 8.48
C TRP A 91 5.35 5.07 9.02
N ILE A 92 4.88 5.09 10.27
CA ILE A 92 4.36 6.30 10.94
C ILE A 92 5.42 7.43 10.94
N LYS A 93 6.67 7.11 11.29
CA LYS A 93 7.76 8.10 11.26
C LYS A 93 7.96 8.69 9.87
N THR A 94 7.78 7.89 8.83
CA THR A 94 7.85 8.35 7.44
C THR A 94 6.67 9.27 7.11
N GLN A 95 5.45 8.93 7.55
CA GLN A 95 4.27 9.77 7.32
C GLN A 95 4.37 11.12 8.04
N ARG A 96 4.85 11.17 9.29
CA ARG A 96 5.10 12.42 10.01
C ARG A 96 6.12 13.32 9.30
N LYS A 97 7.19 12.73 8.73
CA LYS A 97 8.15 13.47 7.90
C LYS A 97 7.53 14.01 6.61
N ALA A 98 6.66 13.23 5.96
CA ALA A 98 5.96 13.68 4.76
C ALA A 98 4.96 14.80 5.07
N TYR A 99 4.24 14.70 6.19
CA TYR A 99 3.32 15.72 6.69
C TYR A 99 4.02 17.05 6.96
N THR A 100 5.11 17.03 7.74
CA THR A 100 5.92 18.23 8.03
C THR A 100 6.57 18.87 6.80
N ARG A 101 6.79 18.09 5.74
CA ARG A 101 7.29 18.59 4.44
C ARG A 101 6.18 19.04 3.49
N ASN A 102 4.91 18.92 3.88
CA ASN A 102 3.74 19.17 3.03
C ASN A 102 3.74 18.32 1.74
N THR A 103 4.32 17.11 1.79
CA THR A 103 4.35 16.18 0.65
C THR A 103 3.38 15.01 0.80
N LEU A 104 2.70 14.91 1.95
CA LEU A 104 1.67 13.91 2.18
C LEU A 104 0.36 14.36 1.52
N SER A 105 -0.34 13.45 0.84
CA SER A 105 -1.61 13.79 0.19
C SER A 105 -2.70 14.13 1.20
N SER A 106 -3.66 14.96 0.79
CA SER A 106 -4.83 15.31 1.60
C SER A 106 -5.61 14.07 2.05
N ASP A 107 -5.75 13.08 1.17
CA ASP A 107 -6.55 11.88 1.42
C ASP A 107 -5.89 11.01 2.50
N CYS A 108 -4.57 10.86 2.45
CA CYS A 108 -3.78 10.20 3.48
C CYS A 108 -3.94 10.90 4.84
N ILE A 109 -3.91 12.23 4.86
CA ILE A 109 -4.08 13.03 6.07
C ILE A 109 -5.49 12.81 6.64
N GLN A 110 -6.53 12.94 5.82
CA GLN A 110 -7.92 12.74 6.23
C GLN A 110 -8.17 11.33 6.78
N GLN A 111 -7.57 10.31 6.18
CA GLN A 111 -7.69 8.94 6.69
C GLN A 111 -7.08 8.78 8.07
N MET A 112 -5.87 9.31 8.30
CA MET A 112 -5.23 9.24 9.61
C MET A 112 -5.98 10.11 10.64
N ASP A 113 -6.48 11.29 10.25
CA ASP A 113 -7.30 12.14 11.12
C ASP A 113 -8.62 11.45 11.51
N SER A 114 -9.22 10.67 10.61
CA SER A 114 -10.47 9.93 10.89
C SER A 114 -10.32 8.91 12.02
N ILE A 115 -9.10 8.42 12.26
CA ILE A 115 -8.77 7.53 13.37
C ILE A 115 -8.16 8.30 14.55
N GLY A 116 -8.28 9.63 14.60
CA GLY A 116 -7.75 10.46 15.68
C GLY A 116 -6.23 10.37 15.82
N PHE A 117 -5.52 10.20 14.70
CA PHE A 117 -4.07 10.18 14.70
C PHE A 117 -3.51 11.56 15.06
N ILE A 118 -2.49 11.58 15.91
CA ILE A 118 -1.81 12.81 16.34
C ILE A 118 -0.46 12.91 15.62
N TRP A 119 -0.27 14.03 14.93
CA TRP A 119 0.89 14.29 14.07
C TRP A 119 2.14 14.78 14.84
N ASP A 120 1.99 15.19 16.09
CA ASP A 120 3.04 15.73 16.98
C ASP A 120 4.26 14.82 17.16
#